data_AF-A0AAW2HFC0-F1
#
_entry.id   AF-A0AAW2HFC0-F1
#
_cell.length_a   1.000
_cell.length_b   1.000
_cell.length_c   1.000
_cell.angle_alpha   90.00
_cell.angle_beta   90.00
_cell.angle_gamma   90.00
#
_symmetry.space_group_name_H-M   'P 1'
#
loop_
_entity.id
_entity.type
_entity.pdbx_description
1 polymer ?
#
loop_
_entity_poly.entity_id
_entity_poly.type
_entity_poly.pdbx_seq_one_letter_code
_entity_poly.pdbx_strand_id
1 'polypeptide(L)'
;MDISQYTFEDICDTYTEDIKNKSISKAQSYGEIIAKPSNCILSLPFRNAFEKVYHFEVFPDDTWIVTFPKCGTTWTQEMVWLLKNNLDFEKAKSTDLGDRVPFFELEKYEEDFRPTSIERSKNLTRPRCIKSHLPVELLPKQLWTVKPKIVYVTRDPRDVAISYYHHHRLWNGYQGTLEDFVDVFLHDRVVYSPYWGHVLGFLDLPDKSHVLFNTYEEMKKVKDKVHEYFGNKLKFECFQDLPKVIRKTAEFLNVDLTSKQVDDLAEHLSFKNMKKNATVNGEDMAAEFKKDNNADMNDENLSFIRKGESGGWRKDFGIDILGLVNEEMEVYMMFMNIVV
;
A
#
# COMPACT_ATOMS: atom_id res chain seq x y z
N MET A 1 23.90 -3.97 3.64
CA MET A 1 23.86 -5.32 4.22
C MET A 1 24.21 -6.35 3.16
N ASP A 2 24.87 -7.43 3.54
CA ASP A 2 25.13 -8.60 2.67
C ASP A 2 23.92 -9.53 2.65
N ILE A 3 23.69 -10.27 1.56
CA ILE A 3 22.51 -11.15 1.45
C ILE A 3 22.51 -12.28 2.50
N SER A 4 23.69 -12.70 2.96
CA SER A 4 23.82 -13.73 4.02
C SER A 4 23.31 -13.27 5.40
N GLN A 5 23.04 -11.98 5.58
CA GLN A 5 22.53 -11.42 6.84
C GLN A 5 21.00 -11.56 6.97
N TYR A 6 20.33 -12.00 5.91
CA TYR A 6 18.88 -12.17 5.91
C TYR A 6 18.53 -13.61 6.29
N THR A 7 17.63 -13.75 7.26
CA THR A 7 17.06 -15.04 7.64
C THR A 7 15.54 -14.99 7.51
N PHE A 8 14.94 -16.15 7.23
CA PHE A 8 13.49 -16.30 7.09
C PHE A 8 13.05 -17.41 8.02
N GLU A 9 12.35 -17.05 9.09
CA GLU A 9 11.90 -17.96 10.14
C GLU A 9 10.41 -18.26 9.93
N ASP A 10 10.00 -19.52 10.06
CA ASP A 10 8.57 -19.89 10.01
C ASP A 10 7.84 -19.34 11.25
N ILE A 11 6.63 -18.83 11.06
CA ILE A 11 5.77 -18.37 12.16
C ILE A 11 4.90 -19.53 12.62
N CYS A 12 4.99 -19.84 13.91
CA CYS A 12 4.17 -20.86 14.56
C CYS A 12 3.57 -20.28 15.85
N ASP A 13 2.66 -19.31 15.72
CA ASP A 13 1.95 -18.71 16.84
C ASP A 13 0.44 -18.73 16.64
N THR A 14 -0.28 -18.40 17.71
CA THR A 14 -1.74 -18.44 17.74
C THR A 14 -2.40 -17.40 16.86
N TYR A 15 -1.76 -16.24 16.61
CA TYR A 15 -2.32 -15.18 15.78
C TYR A 15 -2.33 -15.57 14.30
N THR A 16 -1.19 -16.09 13.82
CA THR A 16 -1.08 -16.57 12.44
C THR A 16 -2.01 -17.76 12.19
N GLU A 17 -2.11 -18.70 13.14
CA GLU A 17 -3.05 -19.82 13.01
C GLU A 17 -4.51 -19.36 13.07
N ASP A 18 -4.84 -18.36 13.90
CA ASP A 18 -6.20 -17.80 13.98
C ASP A 18 -6.62 -17.16 12.64
N ILE A 19 -5.78 -16.32 12.02
CA ILE A 19 -6.06 -15.75 10.70
C ILE A 19 -6.26 -16.82 9.64
N LYS A 20 -5.39 -17.85 9.62
CA LYS A 20 -5.50 -18.96 8.67
C LYS A 20 -6.80 -19.72 8.85
N ASN A 21 -7.15 -20.07 10.09
CA ASN A 21 -8.36 -20.84 10.39
C ASN A 21 -9.65 -20.07 10.08
N LYS A 22 -9.61 -18.74 10.16
CA LYS A 22 -10.72 -17.86 9.81
C LYS A 22 -10.73 -17.44 8.34
N SER A 23 -9.79 -17.91 7.52
CA SER A 23 -9.72 -17.63 6.09
C SER A 23 -10.05 -18.88 5.26
N ILE A 24 -10.72 -18.68 4.13
CA ILE A 24 -11.14 -19.78 3.23
C ILE A 24 -10.38 -19.81 1.90
N SER A 25 -9.59 -18.77 1.60
CA SER A 25 -8.77 -18.68 0.39
C SER A 25 -7.37 -18.14 0.67
N LYS A 26 -6.37 -18.67 -0.06
CA LYS A 26 -4.96 -18.25 -0.05
C LYS A 26 -4.63 -17.20 -1.12
N ALA A 27 -5.63 -16.48 -1.63
CA ALA A 27 -5.42 -15.52 -2.73
C ALA A 27 -4.40 -14.43 -2.39
N GLN A 28 -4.31 -14.05 -1.11
CA GLN A 28 -3.17 -13.31 -0.55
C GLN A 28 -2.56 -14.11 0.59
N SER A 29 -1.29 -13.84 0.86
CA SER A 29 -0.59 -14.48 1.96
C SER A 29 -1.16 -14.12 3.33
N TYR A 30 -1.19 -15.10 4.22
CA TYR A 30 -1.56 -14.93 5.62
C TYR A 30 -0.42 -14.42 6.51
N GLY A 31 0.79 -14.24 5.97
CA GLY A 31 1.98 -14.01 6.78
C GLY A 31 2.43 -15.31 7.45
N GLU A 32 3.39 -15.98 6.83
CA GLU A 32 3.83 -17.32 7.23
C GLU A 32 5.29 -17.32 7.71
N ILE A 33 6.07 -16.30 7.34
CA ILE A 33 7.47 -16.19 7.68
C ILE A 33 7.78 -14.80 8.24
N ILE A 34 8.76 -14.71 9.14
CA ILE A 34 9.38 -13.47 9.58
C ILE A 34 10.73 -13.33 8.87
N ALA A 35 10.92 -12.23 8.15
CA ALA A 35 12.18 -11.88 7.51
C ALA A 35 13.03 -10.98 8.42
N LYS A 36 14.23 -11.40 8.78
CA LYS A 36 15.22 -10.57 9.48
C LYS A 36 16.12 -9.84 8.47
N PRO A 37 16.60 -8.61 8.78
CA PRO A 37 16.49 -7.91 10.06
C PRO A 37 15.23 -7.04 10.25
N SER A 38 14.39 -6.86 9.23
CA SER A 38 13.20 -5.99 9.30
C SER A 38 12.10 -6.50 10.23
N ASN A 39 12.14 -7.78 10.61
CA ASN A 39 11.06 -8.52 11.26
C ASN A 39 9.77 -8.56 10.42
N CYS A 40 9.89 -8.36 9.10
CA CYS A 40 8.74 -8.25 8.22
C CYS A 40 8.01 -9.58 8.04
N ILE A 41 6.69 -9.58 8.19
CA ILE A 41 5.83 -10.73 7.98
C ILE A 41 5.57 -10.93 6.48
N LEU A 42 5.93 -12.09 5.93
CA LEU A 42 5.86 -12.35 4.49
C LEU A 42 5.28 -13.73 4.18
N SER A 43 5.08 -13.99 2.89
CA SER A 43 4.60 -15.29 2.40
C SER A 43 5.72 -16.30 2.28
N LEU A 44 5.40 -17.60 2.37
CA LEU A 44 6.37 -18.65 2.06
C LEU A 44 6.97 -18.52 0.64
N PRO A 45 6.18 -18.24 -0.42
CA PRO A 45 6.73 -18.01 -1.76
C PRO A 45 7.79 -16.89 -1.82
N PHE A 46 7.65 -15.84 -1.01
CA PHE A 46 8.62 -14.74 -0.99
C PHE A 46 10.02 -15.20 -0.57
N ARG A 47 10.13 -16.17 0.35
CA ARG A 47 11.43 -16.74 0.77
C ARG A 47 12.25 -17.20 -0.43
N ASN A 48 11.60 -17.86 -1.39
CA ASN A 48 12.25 -18.41 -2.58
C ASN A 48 12.56 -17.34 -3.63
N ALA A 49 11.79 -16.24 -3.65
CA ALA A 49 11.99 -15.13 -4.58
C ALA A 49 12.97 -14.08 -4.06
N PHE A 50 13.32 -14.08 -2.77
CA PHE A 50 14.10 -13.01 -2.14
C PHE A 50 15.45 -12.77 -2.81
N GLU A 51 16.17 -13.82 -3.24
CA GLU A 51 17.44 -13.64 -3.94
C GLU A 51 17.27 -12.84 -5.25
N LYS A 52 16.19 -13.12 -6.00
CA LYS A 52 15.84 -12.38 -7.22
C LYS A 52 15.47 -10.93 -6.90
N VAL A 53 14.73 -10.70 -5.82
CA VAL A 53 14.40 -9.36 -5.32
C VAL A 53 15.66 -8.58 -4.96
N TYR A 54 16.53 -9.18 -4.14
CA TYR A 54 17.75 -8.55 -3.64
C TYR A 54 18.69 -8.12 -4.78
N HIS A 55 18.82 -8.98 -5.81
CA HIS A 55 19.65 -8.75 -6.98
C HIS A 55 18.94 -8.09 -8.16
N PHE A 56 17.70 -7.63 -7.99
CA PHE A 56 16.97 -7.00 -9.07
C PHE A 56 17.70 -5.75 -9.59
N GLU A 57 17.85 -5.66 -10.90
CA GLU A 57 18.52 -4.55 -11.57
C GLU A 57 17.62 -3.30 -11.55
N VAL A 58 18.17 -2.19 -11.07
CA VAL A 58 17.46 -0.93 -10.86
C VAL A 58 18.12 0.14 -11.71
N PHE A 59 17.29 0.99 -12.32
CA PHE A 59 17.76 2.02 -13.24
C PHE A 59 17.45 3.42 -12.73
N PRO A 60 18.27 4.44 -13.07
CA PRO A 60 18.07 5.82 -12.60
C PRO A 60 16.72 6.45 -13.00
N ASP A 61 16.13 5.98 -14.10
CA ASP A 61 14.84 6.46 -14.64
C ASP A 61 13.64 5.66 -14.12
N ASP A 62 13.84 4.65 -13.27
CA ASP A 62 12.76 3.96 -12.58
C ASP A 62 12.03 4.91 -11.62
N THR A 63 10.75 4.63 -11.42
CA THR A 63 9.96 5.22 -10.34
C THR A 63 9.29 4.11 -9.54
N TRP A 64 9.57 4.08 -8.24
CA TRP A 64 9.03 3.10 -7.32
C TRP A 64 7.90 3.73 -6.50
N ILE A 65 6.77 3.04 -6.40
CA ILE A 65 5.65 3.41 -5.53
C ILE A 65 5.67 2.42 -4.37
N VAL A 66 6.09 2.88 -3.19
CA VAL A 66 6.22 2.02 -2.02
C VAL A 66 5.29 2.47 -0.92
N THR A 67 4.49 1.56 -0.38
CA THR A 67 3.58 1.87 0.72
C THR A 67 3.44 0.66 1.62
N PHE A 68 3.13 0.85 2.89
CA PHE A 68 2.45 -0.23 3.61
C PHE A 68 1.10 -0.52 2.91
N PRO A 69 0.59 -1.76 2.88
CA PRO A 69 -0.71 -2.06 2.29
C PRO A 69 -1.81 -1.09 2.76
N LYS A 70 -2.72 -0.75 1.85
CA LYS A 70 -3.92 0.07 2.14
C LYS A 70 -3.69 1.55 2.47
N CYS A 71 -2.49 2.07 2.21
CA CYS A 71 -2.16 3.50 2.36
C CYS A 71 -2.42 4.37 1.12
N GLY A 72 -3.18 3.89 0.12
CA GLY A 72 -3.49 4.67 -1.09
C GLY A 72 -2.69 4.29 -2.35
N THR A 73 -2.03 3.14 -2.35
CA THR A 73 -1.15 2.67 -3.43
C THR A 73 -1.78 2.73 -4.82
N THR A 74 -3.04 2.28 -5.00
CA THR A 74 -3.73 2.33 -6.30
C THR A 74 -3.85 3.74 -6.85
N TRP A 75 -4.15 4.70 -5.96
CA TRP A 75 -4.24 6.11 -6.32
C TRP A 75 -2.87 6.64 -6.77
N THR A 76 -1.84 6.35 -6.00
CA THR A 76 -0.47 6.80 -6.29
C THR A 76 0.09 6.16 -7.55
N GLN A 77 -0.14 4.87 -7.79
CA GLN A 77 0.28 4.20 -9.03
C GLN A 77 -0.34 4.87 -10.26
N GLU A 78 -1.65 5.15 -10.23
CA GLU A 78 -2.34 5.81 -11.35
C GLU A 78 -1.81 7.22 -11.59
N MET A 79 -1.63 8.00 -10.52
CA MET A 79 -1.06 9.34 -10.57
C MET A 79 0.36 9.33 -11.17
N VAL A 80 1.26 8.51 -10.60
CA VAL A 80 2.66 8.45 -11.03
C VAL A 80 2.77 7.97 -12.47
N TRP A 81 2.02 6.94 -12.85
CA TRP A 81 2.06 6.42 -14.21
C TRP A 81 1.60 7.47 -15.23
N LEU A 82 0.49 8.18 -14.98
CA LEU A 82 0.02 9.25 -15.85
C LEU A 82 1.04 10.40 -15.94
N LEU A 83 1.63 10.82 -14.82
CA LEU A 83 2.68 11.86 -14.82
C LEU A 83 3.89 11.45 -15.66
N LYS A 84 4.33 10.19 -15.56
CA LYS A 84 5.48 9.66 -16.29
C LYS A 84 5.19 9.37 -17.76
N ASN A 85 3.92 9.27 -18.15
CA ASN A 85 3.49 8.93 -19.51
C ASN A 85 2.69 10.08 -20.13
N ASN A 86 3.08 11.33 -19.87
CA ASN A 86 2.54 12.54 -20.52
C ASN A 86 1.01 12.68 -20.42
N LEU A 87 0.41 12.21 -19.33
CA LEU A 87 -1.04 12.17 -19.11
C LEU A 87 -1.80 11.42 -20.21
N ASP A 88 -1.25 10.29 -20.68
CA ASP A 88 -1.93 9.41 -21.63
C ASP A 88 -3.11 8.66 -20.98
N PHE A 89 -4.22 9.37 -20.82
CA PHE A 89 -5.46 8.83 -20.25
C PHE A 89 -6.06 7.71 -21.09
N GLU A 90 -5.86 7.71 -22.41
CA GLU A 90 -6.42 6.67 -23.29
C GLU A 90 -5.67 5.35 -23.12
N LYS A 91 -4.35 5.39 -22.97
CA LYS A 91 -3.57 4.21 -22.63
C LYS A 91 -3.89 3.70 -21.22
N ALA A 92 -4.09 4.59 -20.24
CA ALA A 92 -4.47 4.22 -18.87
C ALA A 92 -5.86 3.52 -18.82
N LYS A 93 -6.80 3.92 -19.67
CA LYS A 93 -8.13 3.29 -19.79
C LYS A 93 -8.14 1.96 -20.54
N SER A 94 -7.13 1.69 -21.38
CA SER A 94 -7.09 0.50 -22.23
C SER A 94 -6.14 -0.59 -21.72
N THR A 95 -5.34 -0.30 -20.67
CA THR A 95 -4.37 -1.24 -20.10
C THR A 95 -4.53 -1.31 -18.58
N ASP A 96 -4.65 -2.52 -18.04
CA ASP A 96 -4.81 -2.75 -16.60
C ASP A 96 -3.66 -2.11 -15.78
N LEU A 97 -3.99 -1.59 -14.60
CA LEU A 97 -2.99 -0.96 -13.73
C LEU A 97 -1.88 -1.93 -13.34
N GLY A 98 -2.20 -3.20 -13.10
CA GLY A 98 -1.22 -4.22 -12.74
C GLY A 98 -0.28 -4.59 -13.90
N ASP A 99 -0.63 -4.29 -15.15
CA ASP A 99 0.26 -4.38 -16.31
C ASP A 99 1.11 -3.12 -16.49
N ARG A 100 0.54 -1.95 -16.16
CA ARG A 100 1.23 -0.65 -16.25
C ARG A 100 2.24 -0.43 -15.12
N VAL A 101 1.89 -0.90 -13.92
CA VAL A 101 2.62 -0.74 -12.67
C VAL A 101 2.55 -2.07 -11.88
N PRO A 102 3.35 -3.08 -12.25
CA PRO A 102 3.30 -4.39 -11.64
C PRO A 102 3.63 -4.33 -10.15
N PHE A 103 2.95 -5.20 -9.39
CA PHE A 103 3.26 -5.45 -7.98
C PHE A 103 4.48 -6.37 -7.90
N PHE A 104 5.62 -5.79 -7.56
CA PHE A 104 6.96 -6.34 -7.77
C PHE A 104 7.22 -7.69 -7.13
N GLU A 105 6.79 -7.88 -5.88
CA GLU A 105 7.03 -9.08 -5.09
C GLU A 105 5.79 -9.98 -4.95
N LEU A 106 4.84 -9.87 -5.89
CA LEU A 106 3.66 -10.73 -5.91
C LEU A 106 4.06 -12.13 -6.42
N GLU A 107 4.37 -13.03 -5.49
CA GLU A 107 4.71 -14.42 -5.78
C GLU A 107 3.51 -15.34 -5.53
N LYS A 108 3.41 -16.40 -6.33
CA LYS A 108 2.30 -17.36 -6.27
C LYS A 108 2.70 -18.59 -5.46
N TYR A 109 1.70 -19.23 -4.86
CA TYR A 109 1.87 -20.52 -4.19
C TYR A 109 2.01 -21.68 -5.19
N GLU A 110 1.42 -21.54 -6.37
CA GLU A 110 1.46 -22.56 -7.43
C GLU A 110 2.29 -22.05 -8.61
N GLU A 111 3.12 -22.93 -9.16
CA GLU A 111 3.79 -22.67 -10.43
C GLU A 111 2.75 -22.64 -11.56
N ASP A 112 2.65 -21.52 -12.26
CA ASP A 112 1.96 -21.46 -13.55
C ASP A 112 2.93 -20.97 -14.62
N PHE A 113 2.59 -21.21 -15.89
CA PHE A 113 3.45 -20.84 -17.02
C PHE A 113 3.54 -19.32 -17.26
N ARG A 114 2.92 -18.49 -16.42
CA ARG A 114 2.90 -17.03 -16.59
C ARG A 114 4.17 -16.43 -15.98
N PRO A 115 4.74 -15.38 -16.59
CA PRO A 115 5.87 -14.68 -16.01
C PRO A 115 5.57 -14.22 -14.58
N THR A 116 6.55 -14.38 -13.70
CA THR A 116 6.50 -13.88 -12.32
C THR A 116 6.37 -12.36 -12.29
N SER A 117 5.94 -11.80 -11.16
CA SER A 117 5.90 -10.34 -10.97
C SER A 117 7.26 -9.66 -11.17
N ILE A 118 8.33 -10.32 -10.71
CA ILE A 118 9.72 -9.88 -10.91
C ILE A 118 10.08 -9.88 -12.41
N GLU A 119 9.74 -10.92 -13.15
CA GLU A 119 9.98 -10.99 -14.60
C GLU A 119 9.17 -9.96 -15.38
N ARG A 120 7.90 -9.74 -15.01
CA ARG A 120 7.06 -8.67 -15.59
C ARG A 120 7.72 -7.31 -15.35
N SER A 121 8.19 -7.06 -14.14
CA SER A 121 8.88 -5.80 -13.77
C SER A 121 10.21 -5.63 -14.52
N LYS A 122 10.93 -6.72 -14.78
CA LYS A 122 12.17 -6.72 -15.58
C LYS A 122 11.89 -6.35 -17.04
N ASN A 123 10.78 -6.83 -17.60
CA ASN A 123 10.45 -6.68 -19.02
C ASN A 123 9.60 -5.44 -19.35
N LEU A 124 9.32 -4.57 -18.37
CA LEU A 124 8.65 -3.30 -18.62
C LEU A 124 9.48 -2.40 -19.55
N THR A 125 8.79 -1.71 -20.46
CA THR A 125 9.39 -0.61 -21.22
C THR A 125 9.82 0.51 -20.27
N ARG A 126 11.00 1.08 -20.53
CA ARG A 126 11.55 2.20 -19.74
C ARG A 126 10.94 3.54 -20.17
N PRO A 127 10.77 4.51 -19.24
CA PRO A 127 11.03 4.42 -17.81
C PRO A 127 10.00 3.54 -17.07
N ARG A 128 10.46 2.70 -16.13
CA ARG A 128 9.58 1.75 -15.43
C ARG A 128 8.87 2.42 -14.25
N CYS A 129 7.61 2.08 -14.04
CA CYS A 129 6.89 2.36 -12.80
C CYS A 129 6.63 1.03 -12.09
N ILE A 130 7.05 0.89 -10.83
CA ILE A 130 7.02 -0.39 -10.09
C ILE A 130 6.37 -0.17 -8.73
N LYS A 131 5.43 -1.04 -8.34
CA LYS A 131 4.78 -1.02 -7.02
C LYS A 131 5.47 -2.01 -6.08
N SER A 132 5.70 -1.62 -4.82
CA SER A 132 6.09 -2.54 -3.76
C SER A 132 5.41 -2.22 -2.41
N HIS A 133 5.31 -3.22 -1.56
CA HIS A 133 4.93 -3.16 -0.14
C HIS A 133 6.07 -3.61 0.77
N LEU A 134 7.28 -3.84 0.23
CA LEU A 134 8.43 -4.22 1.03
C LEU A 134 8.98 -3.05 1.86
N PRO A 135 9.44 -3.31 3.10
CA PRO A 135 10.19 -2.34 3.88
C PRO A 135 11.59 -2.12 3.30
N VAL A 136 12.26 -1.07 3.77
CA VAL A 136 13.58 -0.62 3.30
C VAL A 136 14.60 -1.75 3.19
N GLU A 137 14.66 -2.63 4.18
CA GLU A 137 15.68 -3.67 4.26
C GLU A 137 15.50 -4.76 3.19
N LEU A 138 14.27 -4.97 2.73
CA LEU A 138 13.92 -6.07 1.81
C LEU A 138 13.76 -5.63 0.35
N LEU A 139 13.73 -4.33 0.09
CA LEU A 139 13.76 -3.80 -1.26
C LEU A 139 15.09 -4.13 -1.99
N PRO A 140 15.11 -4.10 -3.34
CA PRO A 140 16.34 -4.39 -4.08
C PRO A 140 17.51 -3.53 -3.63
N LYS A 141 18.68 -4.16 -3.43
CA LYS A 141 19.86 -3.47 -2.87
C LYS A 141 20.26 -2.24 -3.69
N GLN A 142 20.07 -2.31 -5.02
CA GLN A 142 20.43 -1.25 -5.93
C GLN A 142 19.58 0.02 -5.78
N LEU A 143 18.39 0.00 -5.14
CA LEU A 143 17.61 1.22 -4.87
C LEU A 143 18.47 2.23 -4.10
N TRP A 144 19.26 1.75 -3.14
CA TRP A 144 20.03 2.62 -2.24
C TRP A 144 21.32 3.15 -2.86
N THR A 145 21.83 2.51 -3.92
CA THR A 145 23.04 2.95 -4.64
C THR A 145 22.71 3.74 -5.91
N VAL A 146 21.72 3.29 -6.68
CA VAL A 146 21.27 3.94 -7.94
C VAL A 146 20.40 5.16 -7.64
N LYS A 147 19.65 5.12 -6.53
CA LYS A 147 18.77 6.21 -6.07
C LYS A 147 17.72 6.61 -7.12
N PRO A 148 16.91 5.67 -7.65
CA PRO A 148 15.76 6.03 -8.47
C PRO A 148 14.75 6.82 -7.63
N LYS A 149 13.76 7.44 -8.27
CA LYS A 149 12.70 8.15 -7.52
C LYS A 149 11.80 7.15 -6.82
N ILE A 150 11.54 7.37 -5.53
CA ILE A 150 10.61 6.58 -4.71
C ILE A 150 9.49 7.52 -4.23
N VAL A 151 8.24 7.18 -4.52
CA VAL A 151 7.06 7.83 -3.93
C VAL A 151 6.55 6.94 -2.81
N TYR A 152 6.77 7.37 -1.58
CA TYR A 152 6.33 6.70 -0.36
C TYR A 152 5.02 7.31 0.13
N VAL A 153 4.04 6.46 0.46
CA VAL A 153 2.75 6.91 1.02
C VAL A 153 2.42 6.19 2.30
N THR A 154 2.09 6.96 3.33
CA THR A 154 1.54 6.46 4.60
C THR A 154 0.09 6.90 4.78
N ARG A 155 -0.56 6.38 5.83
CA ARG A 155 -1.94 6.66 6.20
C ARG A 155 -2.14 6.43 7.68
N ASP A 156 -3.10 7.09 8.31
CA ASP A 156 -3.51 6.80 9.69
C ASP A 156 -3.66 5.27 9.91
N PRO A 157 -2.86 4.65 10.80
CA PRO A 157 -2.82 3.19 10.99
C PRO A 157 -4.19 2.61 11.38
N ARG A 158 -5.06 3.44 11.96
CA ARG A 158 -6.44 3.07 12.35
C ARG A 158 -7.30 2.79 11.14
N ASP A 159 -7.24 3.69 10.17
CA ASP A 159 -7.92 3.50 8.89
C ASP A 159 -7.24 2.42 8.04
N VAL A 160 -5.92 2.23 8.18
CA VAL A 160 -5.19 1.11 7.56
C VAL A 160 -5.74 -0.22 8.07
N ALA A 161 -5.81 -0.43 9.39
CA ALA A 161 -6.28 -1.67 9.99
C ALA A 161 -7.68 -2.07 9.49
N ILE A 162 -8.63 -1.13 9.49
CA ILE A 162 -9.99 -1.35 8.97
C ILE A 162 -9.97 -1.64 7.47
N SER A 163 -9.22 -0.87 6.70
CA SER A 163 -9.13 -1.09 5.26
C SER A 163 -8.47 -2.43 4.93
N TYR A 164 -7.60 -2.93 5.81
CA TYR A 164 -6.89 -4.19 5.62
C TYR A 164 -7.75 -5.38 6.03
N TYR A 165 -8.57 -5.24 7.08
CA TYR A 165 -9.60 -6.21 7.44
C TYR A 165 -10.53 -6.49 6.26
N HIS A 166 -11.13 -5.44 5.67
CA HIS A 166 -12.02 -5.61 4.51
C HIS A 166 -11.31 -6.19 3.28
N HIS A 167 -10.02 -5.89 3.12
CA HIS A 167 -9.21 -6.46 2.05
C HIS A 167 -9.00 -7.96 2.25
N HIS A 168 -8.72 -8.43 3.48
CA HIS A 168 -8.66 -9.86 3.78
C HIS A 168 -10.02 -10.55 3.68
N ARG A 169 -11.12 -9.87 4.05
CA ARG A 169 -12.47 -10.39 3.78
C ARG A 169 -12.71 -10.65 2.30
N LEU A 170 -12.25 -9.73 1.44
CA LEU A 170 -12.42 -9.85 -0.01
C LEU A 170 -11.53 -10.95 -0.61
N TRP A 171 -10.22 -10.90 -0.38
CA TRP A 171 -9.28 -11.77 -1.10
C TRP A 171 -9.07 -13.12 -0.41
N ASN A 172 -9.06 -13.15 0.92
CA ASN A 172 -8.80 -14.36 1.70
C ASN A 172 -10.09 -15.02 2.17
N GLY A 173 -11.24 -14.38 1.91
CA GLY A 173 -12.52 -14.80 2.45
C GLY A 173 -12.54 -14.83 3.97
N TYR A 174 -11.79 -13.93 4.63
CA TYR A 174 -11.70 -13.88 6.08
C TYR A 174 -13.10 -13.72 6.73
N GLN A 175 -13.40 -14.57 7.72
CA GLN A 175 -14.70 -14.68 8.38
C GLN A 175 -14.67 -14.23 9.85
N GLY A 176 -13.51 -13.84 10.37
CA GLY A 176 -13.37 -13.30 11.72
C GLY A 176 -13.96 -11.90 11.87
N THR A 177 -13.99 -11.42 13.11
CA THR A 177 -14.47 -10.07 13.44
C THR A 177 -13.43 -8.99 13.08
N LEU A 178 -13.85 -7.73 13.09
CA LEU A 178 -12.92 -6.61 12.93
C LEU A 178 -11.97 -6.54 14.14
N GLU A 179 -12.50 -6.77 15.34
CA GLU A 179 -11.78 -6.81 16.61
C GLU A 179 -10.62 -7.80 16.55
N ASP A 180 -10.90 -9.04 16.16
CA ASP A 180 -9.88 -10.10 16.04
C ASP A 180 -8.78 -9.70 15.03
N PHE A 181 -9.18 -9.13 13.90
CA PHE A 181 -8.23 -8.72 12.88
C PHE A 181 -7.34 -7.56 13.35
N VAL A 182 -7.92 -6.60 14.07
CA VAL A 182 -7.16 -5.46 14.64
C VAL A 182 -6.19 -5.95 15.70
N ASP A 183 -6.59 -6.91 16.54
CA ASP A 183 -5.67 -7.53 17.51
C ASP A 183 -4.47 -8.17 16.82
N VAL A 184 -4.69 -8.91 15.72
CA VAL A 184 -3.60 -9.50 14.93
C VAL A 184 -2.74 -8.42 14.24
N PHE A 185 -3.34 -7.33 13.78
CA PHE A 185 -2.62 -6.18 13.20
C PHE A 185 -1.70 -5.53 14.24
N LEU A 186 -2.18 -5.29 15.46
CA LEU A 186 -1.44 -4.65 16.54
C LEU A 186 -0.30 -5.53 17.08
N HIS A 187 -0.41 -6.85 16.93
CA HIS A 187 0.67 -7.79 17.29
C HIS A 187 1.69 -8.03 16.17
N ASP A 188 1.66 -7.22 15.10
CA ASP A 188 2.52 -7.35 13.92
C ASP A 188 2.47 -8.75 13.31
N ARG A 189 1.26 -9.24 13.03
CA ARG A 189 1.02 -10.58 12.45
C ARG A 189 0.20 -10.60 11.17
N VAL A 190 0.01 -9.43 10.56
CA VAL A 190 -0.49 -9.34 9.18
C VAL A 190 0.66 -9.22 8.19
N VAL A 191 0.49 -9.67 6.95
CA VAL A 191 1.55 -9.55 5.93
C VAL A 191 2.02 -8.09 5.75
N TYR A 192 3.33 -7.91 5.58
CA TYR A 192 4.10 -6.65 5.56
C TYR A 192 4.25 -5.89 6.90
N SER A 193 3.62 -6.34 8.00
CA SER A 193 3.90 -5.78 9.34
C SER A 193 5.34 -6.08 9.79
N PRO A 194 5.96 -5.29 10.69
CA PRO A 194 5.38 -4.23 11.51
C PRO A 194 5.03 -2.96 10.73
N TYR A 195 3.87 -2.36 10.99
CA TYR A 195 3.48 -1.10 10.33
C TYR A 195 4.47 0.03 10.66
N TRP A 196 4.82 0.19 11.94
CA TRP A 196 5.77 1.23 12.36
C TRP A 196 7.19 0.96 11.89
N GLY A 197 7.65 -0.29 11.97
CA GLY A 197 8.95 -0.68 11.43
C GLY A 197 9.06 -0.31 9.94
N HIS A 198 7.99 -0.55 9.18
CA HIS A 198 7.92 -0.17 7.77
C HIS A 198 8.00 1.34 7.58
N VAL A 199 7.21 2.13 8.31
CA VAL A 199 7.18 3.60 8.19
C VAL A 199 8.48 4.26 8.68
N LEU A 200 8.95 3.88 9.87
CA LEU A 200 10.16 4.40 10.48
C LEU A 200 11.40 4.04 9.68
N GLY A 201 11.46 2.85 9.07
CA GLY A 201 12.57 2.47 8.19
C GLY A 201 12.81 3.49 7.08
N PHE A 202 11.76 4.00 6.42
CA PHE A 202 11.90 5.06 5.42
C PHE A 202 12.25 6.43 6.04
N LEU A 203 11.71 6.75 7.22
CA LEU A 203 12.05 7.99 7.93
C LEU A 203 13.47 8.02 8.50
N ASP A 204 14.08 6.87 8.75
CA ASP A 204 15.41 6.77 9.34
C ASP A 204 16.50 6.65 8.27
N LEU A 205 16.12 6.60 6.98
CA LEU A 205 17.08 6.61 5.87
C LEU A 205 18.03 7.82 5.99
N PRO A 206 19.36 7.62 5.96
CA PRO A 206 20.30 8.72 6.09
C PRO A 206 20.22 9.71 4.93
N ASP A 207 19.87 9.22 3.74
CA ASP A 207 19.63 10.02 2.54
C ASP A 207 18.24 9.74 1.98
N LYS A 208 17.42 10.79 1.91
CA LYS A 208 16.05 10.76 1.41
C LYS A 208 15.85 11.64 0.18
N SER A 209 16.92 12.12 -0.46
CA SER A 209 16.82 13.07 -1.58
C SER A 209 16.05 12.52 -2.79
N HIS A 210 15.93 11.19 -2.87
CA HIS A 210 15.23 10.45 -3.92
C HIS A 210 13.92 9.82 -3.43
N VAL A 211 13.41 10.25 -2.26
CA VAL A 211 12.17 9.76 -1.65
C VAL A 211 11.20 10.93 -1.44
N LEU A 212 10.04 10.86 -2.08
CA LEU A 212 8.92 11.75 -1.82
C LEU A 212 7.96 11.10 -0.83
N PHE A 213 7.68 11.79 0.27
CA PHE A 213 6.67 11.38 1.25
C PHE A 213 5.36 12.10 1.00
N ASN A 214 4.28 11.34 0.88
CA ASN A 214 2.90 11.83 0.91
C ASN A 214 2.09 11.07 1.96
N THR A 215 0.95 11.60 2.36
CA THR A 215 -0.04 10.87 3.14
C THR A 215 -1.32 10.64 2.34
N TYR A 216 -2.05 9.59 2.69
CA TYR A 216 -3.39 9.33 2.14
C TYR A 216 -4.34 10.50 2.41
N GLU A 217 -4.22 11.10 3.59
CA GLU A 217 -5.02 12.21 4.07
C GLU A 217 -4.81 13.47 3.21
N GLU A 218 -3.57 13.75 2.77
CA GLU A 218 -3.29 14.85 1.83
C GLU A 218 -3.95 14.64 0.47
N MET A 219 -3.97 13.39 -0.03
CA MET A 219 -4.58 13.06 -1.32
C MET A 219 -6.10 13.14 -1.30
N LYS A 220 -6.75 12.91 -0.15
CA LYS A 220 -8.20 12.82 -0.08
C LYS A 220 -8.86 14.18 0.11
N LYS A 221 -9.65 14.61 -0.87
CA LYS A 221 -10.58 15.74 -0.74
C LYS A 221 -11.71 15.42 0.26
N VAL A 222 -11.70 16.03 1.45
CA VAL A 222 -12.89 16.28 2.28
C VAL A 222 -13.19 17.78 2.19
N LYS A 223 -14.47 18.13 2.24
CA LYS A 223 -14.90 19.54 2.10
C LYS A 223 -14.74 20.32 3.41
N ASP A 224 -14.36 19.65 4.49
CA ASP A 224 -14.38 20.19 5.85
C ASP A 224 -12.98 20.14 6.46
N LYS A 225 -12.61 21.23 7.15
CA LYS A 225 -11.42 21.24 8.03
C LYS A 225 -11.61 20.17 9.10
N VAL A 226 -10.79 19.12 9.06
CA VAL A 226 -10.74 18.15 10.16
C VAL A 226 -9.84 18.74 11.23
N HIS A 227 -10.45 19.30 12.27
CA HIS A 227 -9.74 19.61 13.50
C HIS A 227 -9.58 18.33 14.31
N GLU A 228 -8.38 17.78 14.34
CA GLU A 228 -8.09 16.64 15.22
C GLU A 228 -7.58 17.13 16.57
N TYR A 229 -8.30 16.72 17.60
CA TYR A 229 -7.98 16.96 19.00
C TYR A 229 -7.55 15.63 19.63
N PHE A 230 -6.46 15.65 20.39
CA PHE A 230 -6.10 14.59 21.33
C PHE A 230 -6.14 15.20 22.74
N GLY A 231 -7.14 14.82 23.53
CA GLY A 231 -7.50 15.55 24.75
C GLY A 231 -7.93 17.00 24.44
N ASN A 232 -7.43 17.96 25.21
CA ASN A 232 -7.79 19.38 25.08
C ASN A 232 -6.86 20.18 24.15
N LYS A 233 -6.00 19.52 23.37
CA LYS A 233 -5.07 20.19 22.44
C LYS A 233 -5.51 19.99 21.00
N LEU A 234 -5.81 21.09 20.31
CA LEU A 234 -5.90 21.14 18.85
C LEU A 234 -4.49 20.89 18.30
N LYS A 235 -4.31 19.84 17.50
CA LYS A 235 -2.96 19.38 17.14
C LYS A 235 -2.60 19.58 15.67
N PHE A 236 -3.55 19.51 14.73
CA PHE A 236 -3.25 19.68 13.30
C PHE A 236 -4.39 20.33 12.49
N GLU A 237 -4.01 21.11 11.48
CA GLU A 237 -4.84 21.47 10.33
C GLU A 237 -4.36 20.67 9.11
N CYS A 238 -5.04 19.58 8.74
CA CYS A 238 -4.73 18.87 7.50
C CYS A 238 -5.42 19.59 6.33
N PHE A 239 -4.64 20.28 5.49
CA PHE A 239 -5.15 20.87 4.25
C PHE A 239 -5.20 19.80 3.16
N GLN A 240 -6.40 19.36 2.84
CA GLN A 240 -6.68 18.36 1.81
C GLN A 240 -6.71 19.00 0.43
N ASP A 241 -5.77 18.65 -0.41
CA ASP A 241 -5.60 19.30 -1.71
C ASP A 241 -4.91 18.35 -2.70
N LEU A 242 -5.71 17.49 -3.32
CA LEU A 242 -5.22 16.58 -4.37
C LEU A 242 -4.46 17.33 -5.47
N PRO A 243 -4.92 18.49 -5.99
CA PRO A 243 -4.10 19.35 -6.86
C PRO A 243 -2.71 19.69 -6.30
N LYS A 244 -2.59 20.04 -5.01
CA LYS A 244 -1.29 20.27 -4.36
C LYS A 244 -0.42 19.01 -4.35
N VAL A 245 -0.98 17.85 -4.01
CA VAL A 245 -0.23 16.58 -4.02
C VAL A 245 0.21 16.21 -5.44
N ILE A 246 -0.64 16.44 -6.44
CA ILE A 246 -0.30 16.26 -7.86
C ILE A 246 0.88 17.16 -8.24
N ARG A 247 0.85 18.46 -7.90
CA ARG A 247 1.93 19.40 -8.20
C ARG A 247 3.24 18.99 -7.52
N LYS A 248 3.19 18.68 -6.22
CA LYS A 248 4.32 18.19 -5.42
C LYS A 248 4.94 16.93 -6.03
N THR A 249 4.10 15.99 -6.45
CA THR A 249 4.55 14.74 -7.09
C THR A 249 5.13 15.01 -8.48
N ALA A 250 4.49 15.86 -9.28
CA ALA A 250 4.98 16.22 -10.61
C ALA A 250 6.34 16.92 -10.54
N GLU A 251 6.51 17.89 -9.63
CA GLU A 251 7.78 18.56 -9.36
C GLU A 251 8.86 17.55 -8.97
N PHE A 252 8.57 16.68 -7.99
CA PHE A 252 9.50 15.62 -7.61
C PHE A 252 9.86 14.70 -8.77
N LEU A 253 8.93 14.40 -9.67
CA LEU A 253 9.15 13.58 -10.86
C LEU A 253 9.79 14.33 -12.03
N ASN A 254 10.03 15.64 -11.91
CA ASN A 254 10.50 16.55 -12.97
C ASN A 254 9.54 16.59 -14.16
N VAL A 255 8.24 16.74 -13.88
CA VAL A 255 7.16 16.85 -14.87
C VAL A 255 6.49 18.21 -14.73
N ASP A 256 6.56 19.01 -15.78
CA ASP A 256 5.87 20.30 -15.82
C ASP A 256 4.39 20.12 -16.14
N LEU A 257 3.52 20.76 -15.35
CA LEU A 257 2.07 20.72 -15.54
C LEU A 257 1.48 22.12 -15.59
N THR A 258 0.59 22.34 -16.55
CA THR A 258 -0.33 23.48 -16.53
C THR A 258 -1.40 23.29 -15.46
N SER A 259 -2.02 24.37 -14.98
CA SER A 259 -3.14 24.27 -14.04
C SER A 259 -4.28 23.42 -14.57
N LYS A 260 -4.59 23.50 -15.88
CA LYS A 260 -5.62 22.67 -16.49
C LYS A 260 -5.27 21.18 -16.40
N GLN A 261 -4.02 20.80 -16.68
CA GLN A 261 -3.59 19.40 -16.57
C GLN A 261 -3.67 18.88 -15.13
N VAL A 262 -3.36 19.72 -14.14
CA VAL A 262 -3.55 19.38 -12.73
C VAL A 262 -5.04 19.14 -12.42
N ASP A 263 -5.93 20.01 -12.89
CA ASP A 263 -7.37 19.88 -12.67
C ASP A 263 -7.94 18.62 -13.36
N ASP A 264 -7.54 18.36 -14.61
CA ASP A 264 -7.95 17.17 -15.37
C ASP A 264 -7.49 15.89 -14.67
N LEU A 265 -6.22 15.85 -14.21
CA LEU A 265 -5.69 14.71 -13.46
C LEU A 265 -6.39 14.56 -12.09
N ALA A 266 -6.68 15.65 -11.38
CA ALA A 266 -7.39 15.62 -10.12
C ALA A 266 -8.83 15.08 -10.28
N GLU A 267 -9.52 15.43 -11.36
CA GLU A 267 -10.84 14.90 -11.68
C GLU A 267 -10.76 13.41 -12.02
N HIS A 268 -9.82 12.98 -12.88
CA HIS A 268 -9.60 11.56 -13.19
C HIS A 268 -9.34 10.72 -11.93
N LEU A 269 -8.50 11.24 -11.05
CA LEU A 269 -8.12 10.63 -9.79
C LEU A 269 -9.17 10.76 -8.68
N SER A 270 -10.31 11.42 -8.93
CA SER A 270 -11.37 11.53 -7.94
C SER A 270 -11.88 10.14 -7.54
N PHE A 271 -12.25 9.97 -6.27
CA PHE A 271 -12.74 8.69 -5.76
C PHE A 271 -13.88 8.10 -6.62
N LYS A 272 -14.80 8.97 -7.07
CA LYS A 272 -15.93 8.57 -7.92
C LYS A 272 -15.46 7.98 -9.25
N ASN A 273 -14.45 8.59 -9.88
CA ASN A 273 -13.96 8.16 -11.18
C ASN A 273 -13.06 6.92 -11.05
N MET A 274 -12.18 6.89 -10.05
CA MET A 274 -11.36 5.71 -9.72
C MET A 274 -12.22 4.48 -9.42
N LYS A 275 -13.31 4.62 -8.63
CA LYS A 275 -14.23 3.51 -8.32
C LYS A 275 -14.95 2.95 -9.55
N LYS A 276 -15.19 3.78 -10.57
CA LYS A 276 -15.84 3.38 -11.83
C LYS A 276 -14.87 2.90 -12.91
N ASN A 277 -13.57 3.14 -12.74
CA ASN A 277 -12.59 2.84 -13.75
C ASN A 277 -12.16 1.36 -13.66
N ALA A 278 -12.57 0.57 -14.67
CA ALA A 278 -12.36 -0.87 -14.71
C ALA A 278 -10.87 -1.28 -14.69
N THR A 279 -9.95 -0.43 -15.17
CA THR A 279 -8.51 -0.76 -15.20
C THR A 279 -7.79 -0.51 -13.86
N VAL A 280 -8.50 0.01 -12.84
CA VAL A 280 -7.91 0.31 -11.52
C VAL A 280 -8.76 -0.20 -10.35
N ASN A 281 -10.07 -0.40 -10.55
CA ASN A 281 -11.00 -0.69 -9.46
C ASN A 281 -10.99 -2.15 -9.03
N GLY A 282 -10.42 -3.07 -9.81
CA GLY A 282 -10.29 -4.49 -9.47
C GLY A 282 -11.63 -5.22 -9.31
N GLU A 283 -12.74 -4.66 -9.80
CA GLU A 283 -14.08 -5.21 -9.56
C GLU A 283 -14.33 -6.52 -10.32
N ASP A 284 -13.77 -6.68 -11.52
CA ASP A 284 -13.87 -7.94 -12.28
C ASP A 284 -13.23 -9.09 -11.50
N MET A 285 -12.02 -8.86 -10.99
CA MET A 285 -11.31 -9.83 -10.16
C MET A 285 -12.05 -10.06 -8.83
N ALA A 286 -12.54 -9.01 -8.18
CA ALA A 286 -13.35 -9.13 -6.96
C ALA A 286 -14.62 -9.97 -7.18
N ALA A 287 -15.29 -9.83 -8.33
CA ALA A 287 -16.48 -10.58 -8.66
C ALA A 287 -16.18 -12.09 -8.83
N GLU A 288 -15.06 -12.43 -9.49
CA GLU A 288 -14.56 -13.80 -9.58
C GLU A 288 -14.28 -14.38 -8.19
N PHE A 289 -13.55 -13.66 -7.34
CA PHE A 289 -13.25 -14.14 -5.98
C PHE A 289 -14.49 -14.30 -5.10
N LYS A 290 -15.46 -13.39 -5.19
CA LYS A 290 -16.72 -13.54 -4.45
C LYS A 290 -17.45 -14.81 -4.89
N LYS A 291 -17.49 -15.07 -6.20
CA LYS A 291 -18.11 -16.27 -6.76
C LYS A 291 -17.40 -17.54 -6.28
N ASP A 292 -16.08 -17.58 -6.35
CA ASP A 292 -15.29 -18.76 -5.98
C ASP A 292 -15.38 -19.08 -4.48
N ASN A 293 -15.58 -18.06 -3.65
CA ASN A 293 -15.70 -18.18 -2.19
C ASN A 293 -17.16 -18.20 -1.68
N ASN A 294 -18.15 -18.27 -2.56
CA ASN A 294 -19.58 -18.16 -2.21
C ASN A 294 -19.92 -16.93 -1.33
N ALA A 295 -19.24 -15.81 -1.53
CA ALA A 295 -19.48 -14.56 -0.82
C ALA A 295 -20.67 -13.80 -1.41
N ASP A 296 -21.28 -12.91 -0.63
CA ASP A 296 -22.37 -12.06 -1.09
C ASP A 296 -21.89 -11.08 -2.18
N MET A 297 -22.40 -11.28 -3.40
CA MET A 297 -22.10 -10.42 -4.55
C MET A 297 -22.50 -8.96 -4.33
N ASN A 298 -23.48 -8.71 -3.45
CA ASN A 298 -24.01 -7.38 -3.15
C ASN A 298 -23.37 -6.72 -1.92
N ASP A 299 -22.48 -7.40 -1.18
CA ASP A 299 -21.78 -6.76 -0.05
C ASP A 299 -20.80 -5.71 -0.57
N GLU A 300 -21.17 -4.43 -0.42
CA GLU A 300 -20.36 -3.28 -0.81
C GLU A 300 -19.04 -3.20 -0.01
N ASN A 301 -18.95 -3.85 1.15
CA ASN A 301 -17.70 -3.92 1.91
C ASN A 301 -16.67 -4.89 1.30
N LEU A 302 -17.11 -5.78 0.41
CA LEU A 302 -16.26 -6.65 -0.39
C LEU A 302 -15.96 -5.99 -1.74
N SER A 303 -15.56 -4.72 -1.74
CA SER A 303 -15.10 -3.99 -2.93
C SER A 303 -13.66 -3.55 -2.73
N PHE A 304 -12.87 -3.53 -3.82
CA PHE A 304 -11.46 -3.14 -3.72
C PHE A 304 -11.30 -1.64 -3.47
N ILE A 305 -12.11 -0.81 -4.16
CA ILE A 305 -12.27 0.62 -3.87
C ILE A 305 -13.56 0.85 -3.05
N ARG A 306 -13.41 0.81 -1.72
CA ARG A 306 -14.52 0.74 -0.77
C ARG A 306 -15.22 2.09 -0.45
N LYS A 307 -14.73 2.80 0.57
CA LYS A 307 -15.28 4.09 1.08
C LYS A 307 -14.43 5.30 0.65
N GLY A 308 -13.10 5.13 0.65
CA GLY A 308 -12.16 6.20 0.32
C GLY A 308 -12.25 7.41 1.24
N GLU A 309 -12.44 7.20 2.53
CA GLU A 309 -12.59 8.23 3.56
C GLU A 309 -11.39 8.23 4.51
N SER A 310 -11.16 9.36 5.21
CA SER A 310 -10.21 9.46 6.32
C SER A 310 -10.98 9.69 7.62
N GLY A 311 -10.51 9.11 8.73
CA GLY A 311 -11.21 9.13 10.01
C GLY A 311 -12.44 8.20 10.06
N GLY A 312 -12.54 7.24 9.13
CA GLY A 312 -13.64 6.27 9.08
C GLY A 312 -13.66 5.37 10.33
N TRP A 313 -12.47 5.15 10.90
CA TRP A 313 -12.27 4.44 12.16
C TRP A 313 -13.14 4.93 13.33
N ARG A 314 -13.52 6.21 13.37
CA ARG A 314 -14.38 6.76 14.42
C ARG A 314 -15.78 6.15 14.45
N LYS A 315 -16.25 5.67 13.31
CA LYS A 315 -17.57 5.03 13.17
C LYS A 315 -17.48 3.51 13.26
N ASP A 316 -16.36 2.96 12.80
CA ASP A 316 -16.18 1.52 12.63
C ASP A 316 -15.55 0.86 13.89
N PHE A 317 -14.91 1.61 14.81
CA PHE A 317 -14.40 1.08 16.08
C PHE A 317 -15.37 1.25 17.26
N GLY A 318 -15.55 0.18 18.04
CA GLY A 318 -16.09 0.24 19.40
C GLY A 318 -15.09 0.84 20.39
N ILE A 319 -15.58 1.27 21.57
CA ILE A 319 -14.76 1.93 22.62
C ILE A 319 -13.54 1.08 23.01
N ASP A 320 -13.69 -0.25 23.05
CA ASP A 320 -12.64 -1.17 23.49
C ASP A 320 -11.46 -1.23 22.50
N ILE A 321 -11.72 -1.16 21.18
CA ILE A 321 -10.67 -1.11 20.16
C ILE A 321 -9.90 0.22 20.21
N LEU A 322 -10.59 1.33 20.50
CA LEU A 322 -9.95 2.64 20.61
C LEU A 322 -8.89 2.68 21.71
N GLY A 323 -9.11 1.97 22.83
CA GLY A 323 -8.12 1.85 23.90
C GLY A 323 -6.81 1.22 23.42
N LEU A 324 -6.89 0.09 22.71
CA LEU A 324 -5.74 -0.67 22.20
C LEU A 324 -4.93 0.10 21.15
N VAL A 325 -5.63 0.87 20.33
CA VAL A 325 -5.04 1.57 19.19
C VAL A 325 -4.40 2.91 19.59
N ASN A 326 -4.84 3.52 20.70
CA ASN A 326 -4.36 4.84 21.12
C ASN A 326 -2.91 4.86 21.62
N GLU A 327 -2.38 3.76 22.16
CA GLU A 327 -0.96 3.69 22.59
C GLU A 327 -0.02 3.73 21.36
N GLU A 328 -0.37 3.03 20.28
CA GLU A 328 0.36 3.03 19.02
C GLU A 328 0.30 4.37 18.26
N MET A 329 -0.72 5.19 18.52
CA MET A 329 -0.90 6.49 17.86
C MET A 329 0.15 7.53 18.26
N GLU A 330 0.85 7.39 19.39
CA GLU A 330 1.91 8.34 19.76
C GLU A 330 3.05 8.34 18.73
N VAL A 331 3.40 7.17 18.20
CA VAL A 331 4.42 6.97 17.15
C VAL A 331 3.96 7.59 15.82
N TYR A 332 2.67 7.44 15.46
CA TYR A 332 2.11 8.11 14.28
C TYR A 332 2.27 9.62 14.33
N MET A 333 2.03 10.19 15.50
CA MET A 333 2.07 11.63 15.68
C MET A 333 3.49 12.17 15.61
N MET A 334 4.51 11.36 15.94
CA MET A 334 5.90 11.70 15.66
C MET A 334 6.17 11.73 14.15
N PHE A 335 5.67 10.77 13.36
CA PHE A 335 5.78 10.79 11.89
C PHE A 335 5.20 12.07 11.30
N MET A 336 3.97 12.43 11.67
CA MET A 336 3.29 13.61 11.11
C MET A 336 4.03 14.92 11.41
N ASN A 337 4.67 15.03 12.57
CA ASN A 337 5.50 16.20 12.92
C ASN A 337 6.80 16.31 12.12
N ILE A 338 7.31 15.21 11.57
CA ILE A 338 8.55 15.16 10.80
C ILE A 338 8.30 15.47 9.31
N VAL A 339 7.11 15.10 8.82
CA VAL A 339 6.81 15.08 7.38
C VAL A 339 5.91 16.23 6.91
N VAL A 340 5.09 16.81 7.80
CA VAL A 340 4.10 17.87 7.48
C VAL A 340 4.58 19.26 7.83
#